data_AF-A0A9D1FFS8-F1
#
_entry.id   AF-A0A9D1FFS8-F1
#
_cell.length_a   1.000
_cell.length_b   1.000
_cell.length_c   1.000
_cell.angle_alpha   90.00
_cell.angle_beta   90.00
_cell.angle_gamma   90.00
#
_symmetry.space_group_name_H-M   'P 1'
#
loop_
_entity.id
_entity.type
_entity.pdbx_description
1 polymer ?
#
loop_
_entity_poly.entity_id
_entity_poly.type
_entity_poly.pdbx_seq_one_letter_code
_entity_poly.pdbx_strand_id
1 'polypeptide(L)' 'MTHKHIWAAIDKIALKMGMTCSGLARACGMDPTAFNKSKRISKYGKPHWPSVNTISKITSVAHITPEEFGRIVRQK' A
#
# COMPACT_ATOMS: atom_id res chain seq x y z
N MET A 1 -6.01 13.13 6.11
CA MET A 1 -5.15 12.12 5.45
C MET A 1 -5.20 12.35 3.96
N THR A 2 -4.08 12.25 3.24
CA THR A 2 -4.07 12.33 1.77
C THR A 2 -3.82 10.95 1.17
N HIS A 3 -4.27 10.75 -0.06
CA HIS A 3 -3.94 9.56 -0.86
C HIS A 3 -2.43 9.26 -0.87
N LYS A 4 -1.59 10.30 -0.91
CA LYS A 4 -0.13 10.18 -0.87
C LYS A 4 0.36 9.53 0.44
N HIS A 5 -0.29 9.81 1.57
CA HIS A 5 0.09 9.19 2.86
C HIS A 5 -0.21 7.70 2.88
N ILE A 6 -1.30 7.25 2.26
CA ILE A 6 -1.61 5.82 2.17
C ILE A 6 -0.55 5.11 1.33
N TRP A 7 -0.20 5.64 0.16
CA TRP A 7 0.85 5.03 -0.66
C TRP A 7 2.23 5.07 -0.02
N ALA A 8 2.56 6.14 0.70
CA ALA A 8 3.79 6.20 1.48
C ALA A 8 3.80 5.15 2.61
N ALA A 9 2.65 4.91 3.26
CA ALA A 9 2.54 3.84 4.26
C ALA A 9 2.75 2.45 3.64
N ILE A 10 2.19 2.20 2.45
CA ILE A 10 2.41 0.94 1.71
C ILE A 10 3.89 0.76 1.38
N ASP A 11 4.56 1.82 0.93
CA ASP A 11 6.01 1.80 0.65
C ASP A 11 6.83 1.54 1.93
N LYS A 12 6.47 2.19 3.06
CA LYS A 12 7.10 1.95 4.37
C LYS A 12 6.89 0.51 4.84
N ILE A 13 5.72 -0.08 4.63
CA ILE A 13 5.42 -1.47 4.99
C ILE A 13 6.26 -2.43 4.13
N ALA A 14 6.30 -2.23 2.82
CA ALA A 14 7.13 -3.03 1.92
C ALA A 14 8.60 -3.01 2.37
N LEU A 15 9.13 -1.82 2.66
CA LEU A 15 10.49 -1.64 3.17
C LEU A 15 10.73 -2.36 4.50
N LYS A 16 9.80 -2.27 5.45
CA LYS A 16 9.88 -2.97 6.75
C LYS A 16 9.90 -4.49 6.58
N MET A 17 9.24 -5.01 5.55
CA MET A 17 9.23 -6.44 5.22
C MET A 17 10.46 -6.87 4.39
N GLY A 18 11.38 -5.95 4.06
CA GLY A 18 12.49 -6.24 3.14
C GLY A 18 12.04 -6.52 1.70
N MET A 19 10.85 -6.04 1.31
CA MET A 19 10.24 -6.27 0.00
C MET A 19 10.21 -4.98 -0.83
N THR A 20 10.24 -5.15 -2.16
CA THR A 20 9.84 -4.08 -3.09
C THR A 20 8.32 -3.94 -3.13
N CYS A 21 7.79 -2.84 -3.67
CA CYS A 21 6.34 -2.69 -3.87
C CYS A 21 5.75 -3.86 -4.69
N SER A 22 6.46 -4.32 -5.70
CA SER A 22 6.06 -5.49 -6.50
C SER A 22 6.18 -6.80 -5.73
N GLY A 23 7.18 -6.94 -4.85
CA GLY A 23 7.29 -8.08 -3.93
C GLY A 23 6.10 -8.16 -2.97
N LEU A 24 5.75 -7.02 -2.37
CA LEU A 24 4.57 -6.92 -1.50
C LEU A 24 3.28 -7.23 -2.27
N ALA A 25 3.14 -6.74 -3.51
CA ALA A 25 1.98 -7.04 -4.35
C ALA A 25 1.84 -8.55 -4.62
N ARG A 26 2.95 -9.23 -4.95
CA ARG A 26 2.96 -10.70 -5.11
C ARG A 26 2.59 -11.43 -3.83
N ALA A 27 3.15 -11.00 -2.70
CA ALA A 27 2.83 -11.59 -1.39
C ALA A 27 1.35 -11.42 -1.03
N CYS A 28 0.72 -10.33 -1.48
CA CYS A 28 -0.73 -10.09 -1.35
C CYS A 28 -1.59 -10.87 -2.38
N GLY A 29 -1.00 -11.70 -3.24
CA GLY A 29 -1.70 -12.40 -4.33
C GLY A 29 -2.29 -11.44 -5.37
N MET A 30 -1.63 -10.30 -5.59
CA MET A 30 -2.04 -9.28 -6.56
C MET A 30 -1.07 -9.23 -7.74
N ASP A 31 -1.49 -8.57 -8.81
CA ASP A 31 -0.61 -8.26 -9.94
C ASP A 31 0.66 -7.52 -9.45
N PRO A 32 1.88 -7.92 -9.86
CA PRO A 32 3.12 -7.31 -9.39
C PRO A 32 3.23 -5.80 -9.64
N THR A 33 2.44 -5.25 -10.55
CA THR A 33 2.43 -3.82 -10.86
C THR A 33 1.40 -3.02 -10.07
N ALA A 34 0.54 -3.69 -9.28
CA ALA A 34 -0.58 -3.06 -8.57
C ALA A 34 -0.16 -1.89 -7.66
N PHE A 35 1.02 -1.98 -7.03
CA PHE A 35 1.53 -0.95 -6.12
C PHE A 35 2.53 0.02 -6.75
N ASN A 36 2.78 -0.10 -8.06
CA ASN A 36 3.74 0.75 -8.77
C ASN A 36 3.26 2.20 -8.85
N LYS A 37 4.21 3.15 -8.84
CA LYS A 37 3.91 4.60 -8.90
C LYS A 37 3.01 4.98 -10.08
N SER A 38 3.17 4.35 -11.23
CA SER A 38 2.36 4.58 -12.44
C SER A 38 0.88 4.21 -12.28
N LYS A 39 0.52 3.33 -11.33
CA LYS A 39 -0.87 2.95 -11.04
C LYS A 39 -1.54 3.82 -9.96
N ARG A 40 -0.77 4.67 -9.27
CA ARG A 40 -1.28 5.54 -8.19
C ARG A 40 -2.05 6.76 -8.69
N ILE A 41 -1.92 7.07 -9.98
CA ILE A 41 -2.65 8.14 -10.64
C ILE A 41 -3.36 7.51 -11.84
N SER A 42 -4.67 7.73 -11.94
CA SER A 42 -5.45 7.27 -13.10
C SER A 42 -5.07 8.05 -14.36
N LYS A 43 -5.41 7.50 -15.53
CA LYS A 43 -5.22 8.16 -16.83
C LYS A 43 -5.83 9.57 -16.94
N TYR A 44 -6.81 9.90 -16.10
CA TYR A 44 -7.45 11.21 -16.05
C TYR A 44 -6.85 12.14 -14.98
N GLY A 45 -5.66 11.82 -14.45
CA GLY A 45 -4.98 12.60 -13.41
C GLY A 45 -5.59 12.46 -12.01
N LYS A 46 -6.65 11.66 -11.85
CA LYS A 46 -7.28 11.46 -10.53
C LYS A 46 -6.44 10.50 -9.67
N PRO A 47 -6.24 10.78 -8.38
CA PRO A 47 -5.54 9.87 -7.46
C PRO A 47 -6.30 8.54 -7.32
N HIS A 48 -5.58 7.43 -7.36
CA HIS A 48 -6.14 6.08 -7.23
C HIS A 48 -6.07 5.56 -5.79
N TRP A 49 -7.18 5.65 -5.07
CA TRP A 49 -7.27 5.15 -3.70
C TRP A 49 -7.23 3.61 -3.64
N PRO A 50 -6.34 3.02 -2.83
CA PRO A 50 -6.40 1.60 -2.54
C PRO A 50 -7.76 1.25 -1.93
N SER A 51 -8.33 0.12 -2.35
CA SER A 51 -9.57 -0.38 -1.76
C SER A 51 -9.34 -0.91 -0.35
N VAL A 52 -10.39 -0.96 0.47
CA VAL A 52 -10.34 -1.57 1.82
C VAL A 52 -9.83 -3.02 1.74
N ASN A 53 -10.29 -3.79 0.75
CA ASN A 53 -9.82 -5.16 0.51
C ASN A 53 -8.30 -5.21 0.26
N THR A 54 -7.75 -4.25 -0.50
CA THR A 54 -6.29 -4.17 -0.73
C THR A 54 -5.55 -3.92 0.58
N ILE A 55 -6.06 -3.00 1.41
CA ILE A 55 -5.49 -2.70 2.73
C ILE A 55 -5.53 -3.95 3.62
N SER A 56 -6.67 -4.67 3.67
CA SER A 56 -6.81 -5.91 4.45
C SER A 56 -5.80 -6.98 4.05
N LYS A 57 -5.53 -7.15 2.75
CA LYS A 57 -4.50 -8.08 2.26
C LYS A 57 -3.10 -7.66 2.73
N ILE A 58 -2.78 -6.37 2.61
CA ILE A 58 -1.48 -5.84 3.05
C ILE A 58 -1.30 -6.04 4.55
N THR A 59 -2.30 -5.72 5.38
CA THR A 59 -2.22 -5.91 6.83
C THR A 59 -2.07 -7.37 7.23
N SER A 60 -2.76 -8.27 6.51
CA SER A 60 -2.65 -9.72 6.73
C SER A 60 -1.25 -10.25 6.39
N VAL A 61 -0.66 -9.80 5.29
CA VAL A 61 0.67 -10.23 4.83
C VAL A 61 1.79 -9.62 5.69
N ALA A 62 1.62 -8.37 6.11
CA ALA A 62 2.57 -7.68 6.97
C ALA A 62 2.43 -8.07 8.45
N HIS A 63 1.47 -8.92 8.81
CA HIS A 63 1.16 -9.32 10.18
C HIS A 63 0.97 -8.11 11.13
N ILE A 64 0.29 -7.07 10.64
CA ILE A 64 -0.04 -5.88 11.41
C ILE A 64 -1.55 -5.72 11.53
N THR A 65 -1.98 -5.02 12.57
CA THR A 65 -3.38 -4.65 12.77
C THR A 65 -3.77 -3.46 11.88
N PRO A 66 -5.07 -3.28 11.59
CA PRO A 66 -5.57 -2.07 10.91
C PRO A 66 -5.23 -0.78 11.67
N GLU A 67 -5.15 -0.83 13.00
CA GLU A 67 -4.78 0.30 13.84
C GLU A 67 -3.31 0.71 13.63
N GLU A 68 -2.41 -0.27 13.58
CA GLU A 68 -0.99 -0.04 13.25
C GLU A 68 -0.81 0.51 11.85
N PHE A 69 -1.55 -0.02 10.87
CA PHE A 69 -1.59 0.56 9.52
C PHE A 69 -2.00 2.04 9.58
N GLY A 70 -3.08 2.35 10.29
CA GLY A 70 -3.54 3.72 10.49
C GLY A 70 -2.53 4.61 11.23
N ARG A 71 -1.69 4.05 12.11
CA ARG A 71 -0.59 4.75 12.78
C ARG A 71 0.53 5.08 11.79
N ILE A 72 0.91 4.13 10.94
CA ILE A 72 1.93 4.32 9.88
C ILE A 72 1.47 5.39 8.89
N VAL A 73 0.19 5.42 8.51
CA VAL A 73 -0.37 6.46 7.62
C VAL A 73 -0.33 7.86 8.24
N ARG A 74 -0.41 7.95 9.57
CA ARG A 74 -0.37 9.23 10.31
C ARG A 74 1.06 9.70 10.61
N GLN A 75 2.02 8.78 10.67
CA GLN A 75 3.44 9.11 10.86
C GLN A 75 4.02 9.71 9.58
N LYS A 76 4.25 11.04 9.61
CA LYS A 76 5.10 11.73 8.64
C LYS A 76 6.53 11.20 8.78
#